data_AF-A0A379DYM5-F1
#
_entry.id   AF-A0A379DYM5-F1
#
_cell.length_a   1.000
_cell.length_b   1.000
_cell.length_c   1.000
_cell.angle_alpha   90.00
_cell.angle_beta   90.00
_cell.angle_gamma   90.00
#
_symmetry.space_group_name_H-M   'P 1'
#
loop_
_entity.id
_entity.type
_entity.pdbx_description
1 polymer ?
#
loop_
_entity_poly.entity_id
_entity_poly.type
_entity_poly.pdbx_seq_one_letter_code
_entity_poly.pdbx_strand_id
1 'polypeptide(L)'
;MKSKEINNFLRVSTILILALVGIANKGFAQKYTPFTNIINATREKPFSAITITNNAKWKFESDAFITYGSYLYAGTQATPAKYLHISTEKVFHNISKVIVWTLLKNPAEGILKIGNATFQAKEIQYSKGVYEGYWFVFSPNTPIKGNIEIRINTKGNLTNKIILKEIEVTNLMDDKSENAEYIKQNIEQKDNIIQLNRTISKDYWNTFCVPFNLTSTQIKETLENVQIKEFTGGVNGTNMIFRDVAEIKAGIPYIIKPTRTKEKPIFKYIEFTAETPETISTINGEYSFIGTYSPTEIKTDGTELFLGDGDALFKPTPTGNKIFGNRAYFRIPNKVNNAEQKYSIIDKTTANISIPTTKKIEVDQIYTIDGRKLYPTSILKPGIYIKNGKKLLVQ
;
A
#
# COMPACT_ATOMS: atom_id res chain seq x y z
N MET A 1 4.61 -39.40 -48.78
CA MET A 1 4.84 -39.63 -47.34
C MET A 1 5.63 -38.43 -46.81
N LYS A 2 4.92 -37.39 -46.33
CA LYS A 2 5.36 -36.07 -45.80
C LYS A 2 4.36 -35.01 -46.26
N SER A 3 3.20 -34.97 -45.60
CA SER A 3 2.26 -33.82 -45.61
C SER A 3 1.12 -33.99 -44.61
N LYS A 4 1.01 -35.16 -43.95
CA LYS A 4 -0.05 -35.47 -42.99
C LYS A 4 0.33 -35.28 -41.50
N GLU A 5 1.57 -34.95 -41.19
CA GLU A 5 2.05 -34.77 -39.79
C GLU A 5 2.09 -33.32 -39.30
N ILE A 6 1.86 -32.32 -40.16
CA ILE A 6 1.91 -30.90 -39.75
C ILE A 6 0.55 -30.39 -39.24
N ASN A 7 -0.56 -31.07 -39.58
CA ASN A 7 -1.91 -30.62 -39.17
C ASN A 7 -2.39 -31.15 -37.81
N ASN A 8 -1.63 -32.00 -37.12
CA ASN A 8 -1.92 -32.40 -35.74
C ASN A 8 -1.12 -31.62 -34.69
N PHE A 9 -0.12 -30.83 -35.08
CA PHE A 9 0.64 -30.01 -34.15
C PHE A 9 -0.01 -28.63 -33.88
N LEU A 10 -0.88 -28.16 -34.79
CA LEU A 10 -1.65 -26.92 -34.60
C LEU A 10 -3.01 -27.08 -33.92
N ARG A 11 -3.51 -28.31 -33.72
CA ARG A 11 -4.73 -28.56 -32.94
C ARG A 11 -4.49 -28.87 -31.46
N VAL A 12 -3.23 -29.04 -31.07
CA VAL A 12 -2.81 -29.26 -29.67
C VAL A 12 -2.41 -27.95 -28.97
N SER A 13 -2.33 -26.83 -29.70
CA SER A 13 -1.89 -25.53 -29.18
C SER A 13 -3.02 -24.53 -28.88
N THR A 14 -4.29 -24.87 -29.15
CA THR A 14 -5.46 -24.00 -28.89
C THR A 14 -6.33 -24.49 -27.72
N ILE A 15 -5.93 -25.59 -27.07
CA ILE A 15 -6.40 -25.98 -25.74
C ILE A 15 -5.18 -25.87 -24.83
N LEU A 16 -4.66 -24.65 -24.73
CA LEU A 16 -3.69 -24.27 -23.71
C LEU A 16 -4.41 -24.37 -22.37
N ILE A 17 -4.37 -25.57 -21.79
CA ILE A 17 -4.28 -25.87 -20.36
C ILE A 17 -4.83 -24.72 -19.49
N LEU A 18 -6.16 -24.58 -19.51
CA LEU A 18 -6.95 -24.02 -18.41
C LEU A 18 -7.13 -25.05 -17.29
N ALA A 19 -6.45 -26.20 -17.39
CA ALA A 19 -6.17 -27.10 -16.28
C ALA A 19 -4.90 -26.62 -15.53
N LEU A 20 -4.89 -25.35 -15.13
CA LEU A 20 -4.24 -24.99 -13.88
C LEU A 20 -5.01 -25.77 -12.81
N VAL A 21 -4.36 -26.83 -12.32
CA VAL A 21 -4.54 -27.39 -10.97
C VAL A 21 -5.06 -26.27 -10.08
N GLY A 22 -6.23 -26.45 -9.47
CA GLY A 22 -6.97 -25.42 -8.75
C GLY A 22 -6.13 -24.56 -7.81
N ILE A 23 -5.45 -23.56 -8.39
CA ILE A 23 -5.21 -22.29 -7.73
C ILE A 23 -6.61 -21.72 -7.70
N ALA A 24 -7.35 -22.07 -6.64
CA ALA A 24 -8.49 -21.28 -6.26
C ALA A 24 -7.98 -19.84 -6.25
N ASN A 25 -8.38 -19.04 -7.25
CA ASN A 25 -8.07 -17.63 -7.30
C ASN A 25 -8.70 -17.04 -6.04
N LYS A 26 -7.92 -17.03 -4.95
CA LYS A 26 -8.36 -16.53 -3.66
C LYS A 26 -8.77 -15.10 -3.91
N GLY A 27 -9.97 -14.77 -3.48
CA GLY A 27 -10.62 -13.55 -3.86
C GLY A 27 -9.93 -12.33 -3.29
N PHE A 28 -9.39 -11.48 -4.16
CA PHE A 28 -8.70 -10.27 -3.72
C PHE A 28 -9.69 -9.13 -3.44
N ALA A 29 -9.42 -8.40 -2.36
CA ALA A 29 -10.12 -7.19 -1.97
C ALA A 29 -9.93 -6.10 -3.02
N GLN A 30 -11.00 -5.73 -3.70
CA GLN A 30 -10.95 -4.80 -4.81
C GLN A 30 -12.18 -3.90 -4.80
N LYS A 31 -12.10 -2.84 -5.59
CA LYS A 31 -13.28 -2.14 -6.12
C LYS A 31 -13.92 -2.97 -7.22
N TYR A 32 -15.24 -3.03 -7.24
CA TYR A 32 -16.01 -3.72 -8.28
C TYR A 32 -16.96 -2.72 -8.94
N THR A 33 -16.52 -2.16 -10.07
CA THR A 33 -17.25 -1.21 -10.93
C THR A 33 -16.61 -1.13 -12.32
N PRO A 34 -17.31 -0.61 -13.35
CA PRO A 34 -18.76 -0.59 -13.45
C PRO A 34 -19.26 -2.00 -13.82
N PHE A 35 -20.48 -2.34 -13.45
CA PHE A 35 -21.09 -3.63 -13.78
C PHE A 35 -21.68 -3.64 -15.20
N THR A 36 -20.91 -3.16 -16.18
CA THR A 36 -21.35 -2.89 -17.56
C THR A 36 -21.32 -4.12 -18.47
N ASN A 37 -20.49 -5.12 -18.15
CA ASN A 37 -20.29 -6.31 -18.98
C ASN A 37 -21.20 -7.43 -18.48
N ILE A 38 -22.51 -7.32 -18.73
CA ILE A 38 -23.45 -8.39 -18.39
C ILE A 38 -23.34 -9.50 -19.43
N ILE A 39 -22.97 -10.70 -18.98
CA ILE A 39 -22.77 -11.88 -19.83
C ILE A 39 -24.00 -12.80 -19.90
N ASN A 40 -24.93 -12.65 -18.96
CA ASN A 40 -26.21 -13.36 -18.98
C ASN A 40 -27.26 -12.51 -18.26
N ALA A 41 -28.46 -12.40 -18.83
CA ALA A 41 -29.61 -11.78 -18.18
C ALA A 41 -30.90 -12.55 -18.50
N THR A 42 -31.70 -12.84 -17.47
CA THR A 42 -33.02 -13.47 -17.66
C THR A 42 -34.10 -12.39 -17.90
N ARG A 43 -35.08 -12.71 -18.75
CA ARG A 43 -36.26 -11.87 -18.99
C ARG A 43 -37.49 -12.31 -18.20
N GLU A 44 -37.33 -13.32 -17.35
CA GLU A 44 -38.37 -13.88 -16.49
C GLU A 44 -37.97 -13.74 -15.01
N LYS A 45 -38.96 -13.74 -14.12
CA LYS A 45 -38.75 -13.58 -12.69
C LYS A 45 -38.22 -14.88 -12.04
N PRO A 46 -37.28 -14.80 -11.08
CA PRO A 46 -36.55 -13.59 -10.70
C PRO A 46 -35.63 -13.12 -11.83
N PHE A 47 -35.63 -11.82 -12.10
CA PHE A 47 -34.71 -11.24 -13.08
C PHE A 47 -33.31 -11.38 -12.55
N SER A 48 -32.41 -11.89 -13.37
CA SER A 48 -31.04 -12.12 -12.98
C SER A 48 -30.08 -11.52 -13.98
N ALA A 49 -28.91 -11.16 -13.50
CA ALA A 49 -27.79 -10.72 -14.32
C ALA A 49 -26.49 -11.30 -13.78
N ILE A 50 -25.55 -11.61 -14.67
CA ILE A 50 -24.20 -12.03 -14.31
C ILE A 50 -23.20 -11.10 -14.98
N THR A 51 -22.21 -10.64 -14.23
CA THR A 51 -21.05 -9.91 -14.77
C THR A 51 -19.75 -10.50 -14.25
N ILE A 52 -18.67 -10.29 -14.99
CA ILE A 52 -17.32 -10.60 -14.56
C ILE A 52 -16.57 -9.27 -14.48
N THR A 53 -16.15 -8.91 -13.28
CA THR A 53 -15.30 -7.74 -13.03
C THR A 53 -14.20 -8.18 -12.09
N ASN A 54 -12.94 -7.81 -12.40
CA ASN A 54 -11.83 -8.08 -11.50
C ASN A 54 -11.68 -9.57 -11.14
N ASN A 55 -11.82 -10.42 -12.17
CA ASN A 55 -11.80 -11.88 -12.10
C ASN A 55 -12.83 -12.48 -11.11
N ALA A 56 -13.85 -11.70 -10.74
CA ALA A 56 -14.95 -12.10 -9.88
C ALA A 56 -16.23 -12.20 -10.71
N LYS A 57 -16.85 -13.37 -10.71
CA LYS A 57 -18.20 -13.55 -11.22
C LYS A 57 -19.18 -13.06 -10.15
N TRP A 58 -19.91 -12.01 -10.48
CA TRP A 58 -20.97 -11.44 -9.65
C TRP A 58 -22.32 -11.77 -10.28
N LYS A 59 -23.24 -12.30 -9.46
CA LYS A 59 -24.63 -12.58 -9.80
C LYS A 59 -25.52 -11.57 -9.09
N PHE A 60 -26.49 -11.05 -9.82
CA PHE A 60 -27.52 -10.16 -9.34
C PHE A 60 -28.88 -10.77 -9.58
N GLU A 61 -29.79 -10.67 -8.62
CA GLU A 61 -31.17 -11.15 -8.74
C GLU A 61 -32.14 -10.14 -8.12
N SER A 62 -33.26 -9.90 -8.79
CA SER A 62 -34.29 -8.97 -8.33
C SER A 62 -35.69 -9.43 -8.75
N ASP A 63 -36.72 -8.93 -8.07
CA ASP A 63 -38.12 -9.10 -8.46
C ASP A 63 -38.55 -8.15 -9.59
N ALA A 64 -37.69 -7.18 -9.93
CA ALA A 64 -37.87 -6.24 -11.04
C ALA A 64 -36.70 -6.31 -12.03
N PHE A 65 -36.93 -5.81 -13.25
CA PHE A 65 -35.98 -5.93 -14.36
C PHE A 65 -34.62 -5.30 -14.00
N ILE A 66 -33.53 -5.98 -14.36
CA ILE A 66 -32.18 -5.48 -14.15
C ILE A 66 -31.69 -4.83 -15.45
N THR A 67 -31.31 -3.56 -15.37
CA THR A 67 -30.68 -2.83 -16.48
C THR A 67 -29.29 -2.35 -16.08
N TYR A 68 -28.51 -1.93 -17.08
CA TYR A 68 -27.14 -1.50 -16.90
C TYR A 68 -26.82 -0.33 -17.83
N GLY A 69 -25.85 0.46 -17.40
CA GLY A 69 -25.29 1.61 -18.10
C GLY A 69 -24.04 2.00 -17.33
N SER A 70 -23.91 3.25 -16.88
CA SER A 70 -22.83 3.63 -15.95
C SER A 70 -22.86 2.86 -14.61
N TYR A 71 -24.03 2.33 -14.23
CA TYR A 71 -24.28 1.58 -13.00
C TYR A 71 -25.18 0.37 -13.27
N LEU A 72 -25.39 -0.47 -12.26
CA LEU A 72 -26.42 -1.51 -12.30
C LEU A 72 -27.71 -0.99 -11.65
N TYR A 73 -28.84 -1.25 -12.29
CA TYR A 73 -30.14 -0.78 -11.85
C TYR A 73 -31.07 -1.99 -11.69
N ALA A 74 -31.79 -2.05 -10.58
CA ALA A 74 -32.90 -2.99 -10.41
C ALA A 74 -34.22 -2.21 -10.26
N GLY A 75 -35.15 -2.50 -11.16
CA GLY A 75 -36.45 -1.82 -11.24
C GLY A 75 -36.40 -0.41 -11.84
N THR A 76 -37.58 0.20 -11.94
CA THR A 76 -37.79 1.57 -12.41
C THR A 76 -38.67 2.34 -11.42
N GLN A 77 -39.00 3.60 -11.70
CA GLN A 77 -39.98 4.32 -10.87
C GLN A 77 -41.39 3.73 -11.00
N ALA A 78 -41.77 3.24 -12.18
CA ALA A 78 -43.07 2.62 -12.43
C ALA A 78 -43.14 1.16 -11.95
N THR A 79 -42.00 0.46 -11.98
CA THR A 79 -41.85 -0.94 -11.59
C THR A 79 -40.70 -1.09 -10.59
N PRO A 80 -40.89 -0.63 -9.35
CA PRO A 80 -39.83 -0.57 -8.35
C PRO A 80 -39.41 -1.98 -7.89
N ALA A 81 -38.13 -2.14 -7.55
CA ALA A 81 -37.61 -3.39 -7.00
C ALA A 81 -37.89 -3.46 -5.49
N LYS A 82 -38.42 -4.59 -5.02
CA LYS A 82 -38.51 -4.93 -3.59
C LYS A 82 -37.16 -5.37 -3.04
N TYR A 83 -36.34 -6.00 -3.87
CA TYR A 83 -35.01 -6.42 -3.45
C TYR A 83 -33.98 -6.41 -4.57
N LEU A 84 -32.72 -6.34 -4.15
CA LEU A 84 -31.57 -6.71 -4.97
C LEU A 84 -30.72 -7.68 -4.16
N HIS A 85 -30.58 -8.89 -4.68
CA HIS A 85 -29.69 -9.91 -4.17
C HIS A 85 -28.41 -9.91 -5.02
N ILE A 86 -27.27 -9.80 -4.37
CA ILE A 86 -25.94 -9.72 -4.97
C ILE A 86 -25.14 -10.87 -4.38
N SER A 87 -24.50 -11.68 -5.21
CA SER A 87 -23.64 -12.75 -4.72
C SER A 87 -22.44 -12.94 -5.62
N THR A 88 -21.39 -13.53 -5.07
CA THR A 88 -20.24 -13.97 -5.84
C THR A 88 -19.81 -15.36 -5.41
N GLU A 89 -19.30 -16.12 -6.37
CA GLU A 89 -18.66 -17.42 -6.14
C GLU A 89 -17.20 -17.24 -5.63
N LYS A 90 -16.65 -16.02 -5.74
CA LYS A 90 -15.29 -15.68 -5.32
C LYS A 90 -15.17 -15.73 -3.80
N VAL A 91 -14.23 -16.52 -3.28
CA VAL A 91 -13.96 -16.65 -1.84
C VAL A 91 -12.87 -15.68 -1.42
N PHE A 92 -13.23 -14.63 -0.69
CA PHE A 92 -12.26 -13.65 -0.17
C PHE A 92 -11.60 -14.14 1.12
N HIS A 93 -10.38 -13.68 1.35
CA HIS A 93 -9.58 -14.00 2.53
C HIS A 93 -9.25 -12.74 3.32
N ASN A 94 -9.24 -12.82 4.64
CA ASN A 94 -8.89 -11.72 5.54
C ASN A 94 -9.74 -10.45 5.35
N ILE A 95 -11.04 -10.58 5.06
CA ILE A 95 -11.94 -9.44 4.87
C ILE A 95 -11.99 -8.61 6.15
N SER A 96 -11.56 -7.35 6.08
CA SER A 96 -11.59 -6.39 7.19
C SER A 96 -12.59 -5.25 6.98
N LYS A 97 -13.06 -5.08 5.74
CA LYS A 97 -14.14 -4.14 5.43
C LYS A 97 -14.90 -4.55 4.18
N VAL A 98 -16.21 -4.34 4.18
CA VAL A 98 -17.05 -4.38 2.98
C VAL A 98 -17.84 -3.08 2.92
N ILE A 99 -17.82 -2.41 1.76
CA ILE A 99 -18.62 -1.23 1.49
C ILE A 99 -19.48 -1.48 0.27
N VAL A 100 -20.76 -1.13 0.36
CA VAL A 100 -21.69 -1.16 -0.78
C VAL A 100 -22.23 0.25 -0.99
N TRP A 101 -21.98 0.78 -2.17
CA TRP A 101 -22.44 2.09 -2.60
C TRP A 101 -23.69 1.94 -3.46
N THR A 102 -24.80 2.51 -2.99
CA THR A 102 -26.07 2.49 -3.72
C THR A 102 -26.73 3.87 -3.73
N LEU A 103 -27.63 4.06 -4.69
CA LEU A 103 -28.59 5.17 -4.67
C LEU A 103 -29.97 4.58 -4.41
N LEU A 104 -30.56 5.01 -3.30
CA LEU A 104 -31.88 4.60 -2.80
C LEU A 104 -32.66 5.85 -2.40
N LYS A 105 -33.98 5.84 -2.59
CA LYS A 105 -34.85 6.98 -2.23
C LYS A 105 -35.68 6.75 -0.95
N ASN A 106 -35.73 5.51 -0.45
CA ASN A 106 -36.42 5.09 0.78
C ASN A 106 -35.47 4.23 1.63
N PRO A 107 -35.76 4.05 2.93
CA PRO A 107 -35.03 3.12 3.78
C PRO A 107 -34.99 1.71 3.18
N ALA A 108 -33.88 1.03 3.40
CA ALA A 108 -33.69 -0.35 3.03
C ALA A 108 -32.98 -1.10 4.15
N GLU A 109 -33.37 -2.35 4.34
CA GLU A 109 -32.65 -3.31 5.18
C GLU A 109 -31.65 -4.07 4.34
N GLY A 110 -30.51 -4.39 4.96
CA GLY A 110 -29.44 -5.12 4.32
C GLY A 110 -29.07 -6.35 5.13
N ILE A 111 -28.82 -7.46 4.44
CA ILE A 111 -28.17 -8.63 5.02
C ILE A 111 -26.87 -8.83 4.25
N LEU A 112 -25.75 -8.85 4.96
CA LEU A 112 -24.48 -9.32 4.43
C LEU A 112 -24.25 -10.74 4.96
N LYS A 113 -23.92 -11.68 4.09
CA LYS A 113 -23.29 -12.93 4.48
C LYS A 113 -21.88 -13.01 3.94
N ILE A 114 -20.98 -13.52 4.77
CA ILE A 114 -19.62 -13.87 4.39
C ILE A 114 -19.42 -15.34 4.75
N GLY A 115 -19.40 -16.23 3.76
CA GLY A 115 -19.46 -17.68 3.99
C GLY A 115 -20.68 -18.04 4.85
N ASN A 116 -20.45 -18.69 6.00
CA ASN A 116 -21.52 -19.09 6.91
C ASN A 116 -21.95 -17.98 7.90
N ALA A 117 -21.19 -16.88 7.99
CA ALA A 117 -21.50 -15.80 8.91
C ALA A 117 -22.51 -14.84 8.31
N THR A 118 -23.53 -14.45 9.08
CA THR A 118 -24.58 -13.51 8.68
C THR A 118 -24.53 -12.26 9.54
N PHE A 119 -24.57 -11.10 8.90
CA PHE A 119 -24.50 -9.78 9.51
C PHE A 119 -25.68 -8.95 9.03
N GLN A 120 -26.43 -8.40 9.98
CA GLN A 120 -27.46 -7.42 9.66
C GLN A 120 -26.79 -6.07 9.41
N ALA A 121 -27.08 -5.47 8.27
CA ALA A 121 -26.77 -4.08 8.02
C ALA A 121 -27.57 -3.21 8.97
N LYS A 122 -26.89 -2.25 9.62
CA LYS A 122 -27.61 -1.18 10.32
C LYS A 122 -28.46 -0.44 9.28
N GLU A 123 -29.74 -0.26 9.60
CA GLU A 123 -30.64 0.55 8.78
C GLU A 123 -30.08 1.98 8.69
N ILE A 124 -29.91 2.46 7.47
CA ILE A 124 -29.56 3.87 7.24
C ILE A 124 -30.85 4.62 6.98
N GLN A 125 -31.25 5.43 7.95
CA GLN A 125 -32.30 6.42 7.78
C GLN A 125 -31.71 7.61 7.02
N TYR A 126 -32.17 7.82 5.80
CA TYR A 126 -31.76 8.99 5.04
C TYR A 126 -32.63 10.20 5.40
N SER A 127 -32.09 11.39 5.14
CA SER A 127 -32.82 12.66 5.00
C SER A 127 -34.09 12.51 4.13
N LYS A 128 -34.91 13.54 3.84
CA LYS A 128 -35.85 13.50 2.68
C LYS A 128 -35.22 14.07 1.37
N GLY A 129 -35.11 13.28 0.28
CA GLY A 129 -34.64 13.72 -1.06
C GLY A 129 -33.42 12.96 -1.65
N VAL A 130 -33.59 12.26 -2.79
CA VAL A 130 -32.59 11.47 -3.59
C VAL A 130 -31.16 11.39 -3.00
N TYR A 131 -30.78 10.23 -2.44
CA TYR A 131 -29.51 10.06 -1.73
C TYR A 131 -28.50 9.23 -2.49
N GLU A 132 -27.37 9.84 -2.80
CA GLU A 132 -26.14 9.16 -3.18
C GLU A 132 -25.27 8.96 -1.93
N GLY A 133 -24.88 7.73 -1.59
CA GLY A 133 -24.06 7.52 -0.39
C GLY A 133 -23.78 6.05 -0.09
N TYR A 134 -22.79 5.80 0.78
CA TYR A 134 -22.48 4.43 1.23
C TYR A 134 -23.67 3.88 2.00
N TRP A 135 -24.38 2.93 1.40
CA TRP A 135 -25.58 2.32 2.00
C TRP A 135 -25.21 1.29 3.06
N PHE A 136 -24.05 0.66 2.92
CA PHE A 136 -23.59 -0.32 3.87
C PHE A 136 -22.09 -0.25 4.05
N VAL A 137 -21.66 -0.19 5.30
CA VAL A 137 -20.26 -0.31 5.73
C VAL A 137 -20.21 -1.35 6.82
N PHE A 138 -19.49 -2.44 6.57
CA PHE A 138 -19.23 -3.49 7.54
C PHE A 138 -17.74 -3.60 7.81
N SER A 139 -17.38 -3.68 9.08
CA SER A 139 -16.02 -3.89 9.56
C SER A 139 -16.06 -4.91 10.70
N PRO A 140 -15.70 -6.19 10.46
CA PRO A 140 -15.69 -7.18 11.52
C PRO A 140 -14.56 -6.90 12.52
N ASN A 141 -14.74 -7.35 13.77
CA ASN A 141 -13.70 -7.22 14.80
C ASN A 141 -12.45 -8.05 14.47
N THR A 142 -12.64 -9.17 13.78
CA THR A 142 -11.58 -10.06 13.30
C THR A 142 -11.76 -10.32 11.80
N PRO A 143 -10.68 -10.43 11.01
CA PRO A 143 -10.80 -10.69 9.59
C PRO A 143 -11.54 -12.00 9.30
N ILE A 144 -12.44 -11.97 8.30
CA ILE A 144 -13.31 -13.11 7.96
C ILE A 144 -12.96 -13.63 6.56
N LYS A 145 -13.06 -14.94 6.36
CA LYS A 145 -12.94 -15.58 5.05
C LYS A 145 -14.33 -16.01 4.57
N GLY A 146 -14.62 -15.80 3.30
CA GLY A 146 -15.82 -16.32 2.67
C GLY A 146 -16.16 -15.64 1.36
N ASN A 147 -17.09 -16.25 0.63
CA ASN A 147 -17.78 -15.58 -0.46
C ASN A 147 -18.78 -14.56 0.10
N ILE A 148 -19.07 -13.52 -0.69
CA ILE A 148 -19.97 -12.44 -0.29
C ILE A 148 -21.35 -12.64 -0.88
N GLU A 149 -22.37 -12.53 -0.02
CA GLU A 149 -23.79 -12.42 -0.39
C GLU A 149 -24.34 -11.14 0.26
N ILE A 150 -24.97 -10.27 -0.52
CA ILE A 150 -25.61 -9.05 -0.03
C ILE A 150 -27.05 -9.07 -0.49
N ARG A 151 -27.99 -8.92 0.45
CA ARG A 151 -29.40 -8.76 0.14
C ARG A 151 -29.86 -7.40 0.59
N ILE A 152 -30.32 -6.59 -0.35
CA ILE A 152 -30.94 -5.28 -0.13
C ILE A 152 -32.45 -5.48 -0.22
N ASN A 153 -33.21 -5.16 0.82
CA ASN A 153 -34.67 -5.19 0.81
C ASN A 153 -35.21 -3.77 1.06
N THR A 154 -35.98 -3.23 0.11
CA THR A 154 -36.56 -1.88 0.22
C THR A 154 -37.80 -1.89 1.13
N LYS A 155 -38.01 -0.80 1.88
CA LYS A 155 -39.18 -0.61 2.76
C LYS A 155 -40.12 0.49 2.29
N GLY A 156 -41.36 0.44 2.79
CA GLY A 156 -42.38 1.47 2.59
C GLY A 156 -42.98 1.50 1.17
N ASN A 157 -43.65 2.61 0.82
CA ASN A 157 -44.19 2.80 -0.52
C ASN A 157 -43.05 2.85 -1.56
N LEU A 158 -42.93 1.76 -2.32
CA LEU A 158 -41.86 1.55 -3.28
C LEU A 158 -42.01 2.55 -4.44
N THR A 159 -41.15 3.58 -4.51
CA THR A 159 -41.04 4.45 -5.70
C THR A 159 -39.66 4.34 -6.35
N ASN A 160 -38.90 3.29 -6.00
CA ASN A 160 -37.45 3.28 -6.15
C ASN A 160 -36.97 2.22 -7.14
N LYS A 161 -36.10 2.68 -8.05
CA LYS A 161 -35.04 1.84 -8.60
C LYS A 161 -33.92 1.71 -7.55
N ILE A 162 -33.37 0.51 -7.39
CA ILE A 162 -32.13 0.30 -6.65
C ILE A 162 -30.99 0.53 -7.64
N ILE A 163 -30.10 1.49 -7.38
CA ILE A 163 -28.91 1.68 -8.21
C ILE A 163 -27.71 1.19 -7.43
N LEU A 164 -27.07 0.13 -7.89
CA LEU A 164 -25.81 -0.34 -7.35
C LEU A 164 -24.68 0.34 -8.13
N LYS A 165 -23.93 1.19 -7.43
CA LYS A 165 -22.82 1.93 -8.02
C LYS A 165 -21.50 1.20 -7.84
N GLU A 166 -21.23 0.68 -6.64
CA GLU A 166 -19.92 0.11 -6.28
C GLU A 166 -20.01 -0.90 -5.13
N ILE A 167 -19.12 -1.88 -5.16
CA ILE A 167 -18.79 -2.75 -4.03
C ILE A 167 -17.29 -2.63 -3.80
N GLU A 168 -16.87 -2.29 -2.58
CA GLU A 168 -15.49 -2.37 -2.14
C GLU A 168 -15.36 -3.52 -1.14
N VAL A 169 -14.39 -4.40 -1.36
CA VAL A 169 -13.95 -5.38 -0.36
C VAL A 169 -12.54 -4.99 0.03
N THR A 170 -12.24 -4.94 1.33
CA THR A 170 -10.91 -4.63 1.88
C THR A 170 -10.36 -5.84 2.62
N ASN A 171 -9.09 -6.17 2.36
CA ASN A 171 -8.40 -7.25 3.03
C ASN A 171 -7.40 -6.69 4.04
N LEU A 172 -7.25 -7.37 5.17
CA LEU A 172 -6.17 -7.12 6.11
C LEU A 172 -4.88 -7.77 5.59
N MET A 173 -3.83 -6.97 5.44
CA MET A 173 -2.44 -7.43 5.41
C MET A 173 -1.89 -7.34 6.83
N ASP A 174 -1.83 -8.49 7.48
CA ASP A 174 -1.45 -8.58 8.88
C ASP A 174 0.07 -8.55 9.05
N ASP A 175 0.59 -7.64 9.87
CA ASP A 175 2.02 -7.49 10.11
C ASP A 175 2.57 -8.57 11.04
N LYS A 176 1.70 -9.39 11.64
CA LYS A 176 2.07 -10.53 12.48
C LYS A 176 2.00 -11.89 11.78
N SER A 177 1.62 -11.91 10.50
CA SER A 177 1.41 -13.13 9.73
C SER A 177 2.34 -13.22 8.52
N GLU A 178 2.51 -14.44 8.00
CA GLU A 178 3.26 -14.66 6.75
C GLU A 178 2.52 -14.08 5.54
N ASN A 179 3.15 -13.14 4.85
CA ASN A 179 2.55 -12.39 3.75
C ASN A 179 3.04 -12.81 2.36
N ALA A 180 4.06 -13.67 2.23
CA ALA A 180 4.63 -14.05 0.95
C ALA A 180 3.60 -14.66 -0.02
N GLU A 181 2.85 -15.67 0.45
CA GLU A 181 1.83 -16.33 -0.37
C GLU A 181 0.62 -15.41 -0.66
N TYR A 182 0.31 -14.50 0.28
CA TYR A 182 -0.71 -13.48 0.07
C TYR A 182 -0.30 -12.55 -1.08
N ILE A 183 0.92 -12.01 -1.05
CA ILE A 183 1.43 -11.10 -2.07
C ILE A 183 1.48 -11.78 -3.43
N LYS A 184 2.03 -13.00 -3.50
CA LYS A 184 2.16 -13.77 -4.74
C LYS A 184 0.81 -13.95 -5.44
N GLN A 185 -0.26 -14.20 -4.69
CA GLN A 185 -1.59 -14.34 -5.28
C GLN A 185 -2.14 -13.00 -5.78
N ASN A 186 -1.78 -11.88 -5.16
CA ASN A 186 -2.31 -10.55 -5.48
C ASN A 186 -1.48 -9.77 -6.53
N ILE A 187 -0.36 -10.32 -7.01
CA ILE A 187 0.52 -9.65 -7.98
C ILE A 187 -0.25 -9.30 -9.27
N GLU A 188 0.01 -8.12 -9.82
CA GLU A 188 -0.60 -7.60 -11.07
C GLU A 188 -2.13 -7.47 -11.05
N GLN A 189 -2.77 -7.68 -9.89
CA GLN A 189 -4.20 -7.43 -9.72
C GLN A 189 -4.39 -5.93 -9.45
N LYS A 190 -5.23 -5.31 -10.27
CA LYS A 190 -5.57 -3.88 -10.16
C LYS A 190 -6.62 -3.64 -9.09
N ASP A 191 -6.78 -2.36 -8.74
CA ASP A 191 -7.83 -1.87 -7.86
C ASP A 191 -7.89 -2.52 -6.47
N ASN A 192 -6.78 -3.08 -5.98
CA ASN A 192 -6.75 -3.71 -4.68
C ASN A 192 -6.97 -2.69 -3.55
N ILE A 193 -7.62 -3.12 -2.48
CA ILE A 193 -7.87 -2.31 -1.29
C ILE A 193 -7.35 -3.04 -0.06
N ILE A 194 -6.30 -2.49 0.56
CA ILE A 194 -5.53 -3.15 1.61
C ILE A 194 -5.55 -2.32 2.88
N GLN A 195 -5.95 -2.96 3.98
CA GLN A 195 -5.75 -2.43 5.32
C GLN A 195 -4.48 -3.02 5.91
N LEU A 196 -3.56 -2.20 6.43
CA LEU A 196 -2.43 -2.71 7.19
C LEU A 196 -2.83 -2.94 8.66
N ASN A 197 -2.38 -4.03 9.29
CA ASN A 197 -2.59 -4.23 10.74
C ASN A 197 -1.55 -3.50 11.61
N ARG A 198 -1.27 -2.22 11.32
CA ARG A 198 -0.26 -1.44 12.05
C ARG A 198 -0.72 -0.02 12.34
N THR A 199 -0.19 0.54 13.41
CA THR A 199 -0.26 1.98 13.69
C THR A 199 1.01 2.65 13.18
N ILE A 200 0.86 3.78 12.48
CA ILE A 200 1.96 4.64 12.05
C ILE A 200 1.93 5.86 12.96
N SER A 201 2.90 5.97 13.86
CA SER A 201 2.94 7.03 14.87
C SER A 201 3.40 8.36 14.28
N LYS A 202 2.79 9.46 14.71
CA LYS A 202 3.29 10.82 14.42
C LYS A 202 4.52 11.21 15.24
N ASP A 203 4.70 10.55 16.39
CA ASP A 203 5.66 11.01 17.40
C ASP A 203 7.11 10.64 17.04
N TYR A 204 7.30 9.57 16.27
CA TYR A 204 8.59 9.03 15.87
C TYR A 204 8.58 8.56 14.41
N TRP A 205 9.77 8.39 13.82
CA TRP A 205 9.95 7.79 12.51
C TRP A 205 9.58 6.31 12.52
N ASN A 206 8.85 5.87 11.49
CA ASN A 206 8.41 4.49 11.34
C ASN A 206 9.12 3.88 10.14
N THR A 207 9.68 2.68 10.25
CA THR A 207 10.10 1.95 9.05
C THR A 207 8.87 1.46 8.27
N PHE A 208 8.96 1.48 6.95
CA PHE A 208 7.85 1.18 6.06
C PHE A 208 8.36 0.50 4.79
N CYS A 209 7.88 -0.70 4.52
CA CYS A 209 8.17 -1.43 3.29
C CYS A 209 6.90 -2.18 2.90
N VAL A 210 6.42 -1.97 1.68
CA VAL A 210 5.15 -2.55 1.20
C VAL A 210 5.32 -3.05 -0.23
N PRO A 211 4.55 -4.07 -0.65
CA PRO A 211 4.70 -4.72 -1.96
C PRO A 211 3.99 -4.01 -3.12
N PHE A 212 3.60 -2.74 -2.93
CA PHE A 212 2.85 -1.95 -3.90
C PHE A 212 3.37 -0.51 -3.96
N ASN A 213 3.19 0.12 -5.11
CA ASN A 213 3.51 1.54 -5.29
C ASN A 213 2.43 2.41 -4.64
N LEU A 214 2.83 3.58 -4.13
CA LEU A 214 1.92 4.63 -3.70
C LEU A 214 2.34 5.96 -4.34
N THR A 215 1.41 6.52 -5.11
CA THR A 215 1.53 7.87 -5.64
C THR A 215 1.39 8.91 -4.53
N SER A 216 1.89 10.13 -4.77
CA SER A 216 1.72 11.25 -3.85
C SER A 216 0.24 11.52 -3.49
N THR A 217 -0.68 11.31 -4.44
CA THR A 217 -2.14 11.41 -4.21
C THR A 217 -2.63 10.35 -3.22
N GLN A 218 -2.32 9.06 -3.45
CA GLN A 218 -2.74 7.98 -2.56
C GLN A 218 -2.14 8.11 -1.15
N ILE A 219 -0.89 8.59 -1.07
CA ILE A 219 -0.22 8.92 0.18
C ILE A 219 -1.00 10.02 0.90
N LYS A 220 -1.34 11.12 0.23
CA LYS A 220 -2.09 12.23 0.82
C LYS A 220 -3.48 11.81 1.28
N GLU A 221 -4.19 10.99 0.51
CA GLU A 221 -5.52 10.49 0.87
C GLU A 221 -5.50 9.58 2.11
N THR A 222 -4.44 8.79 2.28
CA THR A 222 -4.37 7.76 3.35
C THR A 222 -3.63 8.27 4.59
N LEU A 223 -2.46 8.87 4.38
CA LEU A 223 -1.51 9.29 5.41
C LEU A 223 -1.53 10.81 5.66
N GLU A 224 -2.29 11.59 4.89
CA GLU A 224 -2.29 13.05 4.91
C GLU A 224 -0.89 13.61 4.62
N ASN A 225 -0.44 14.60 5.41
CA ASN A 225 0.91 15.12 5.31
C ASN A 225 1.87 14.15 6.01
N VAL A 226 2.80 13.58 5.25
CA VAL A 226 3.81 12.64 5.72
C VAL A 226 5.17 12.97 5.11
N GLN A 227 6.21 12.92 5.92
CA GLN A 227 7.58 12.94 5.44
C GLN A 227 8.01 11.52 5.10
N ILE A 228 8.65 11.33 3.94
CA ILE A 228 9.10 10.04 3.45
C ILE A 228 10.55 10.18 3.04
N LYS A 229 11.41 9.31 3.59
CA LYS A 229 12.82 9.27 3.20
C LYS A 229 13.25 7.86 2.82
N GLU A 230 14.07 7.76 1.80
CA GLU A 230 14.71 6.52 1.35
C GLU A 230 16.22 6.55 1.62
N PHE A 231 16.81 5.38 1.87
CA PHE A 231 18.24 5.25 2.06
C PHE A 231 18.96 5.41 0.72
N THR A 232 19.97 6.27 0.64
CA THR A 232 20.66 6.53 -0.64
C THR A 232 21.77 5.52 -0.96
N GLY A 233 22.01 4.52 -0.10
CA GLY A 233 23.22 3.71 -0.14
C GLY A 233 24.49 4.47 0.29
N GLY A 234 24.36 5.71 0.78
CA GLY A 234 25.47 6.57 1.17
C GLY A 234 25.64 6.63 2.69
N VAL A 235 26.87 6.74 3.17
CA VAL A 235 27.19 6.86 4.60
C VAL A 235 28.19 7.99 4.80
N ASN A 236 28.05 8.76 5.88
CA ASN A 236 29.03 9.75 6.33
C ASN A 236 29.48 9.41 7.76
N GLY A 237 30.71 8.91 7.89
CA GLY A 237 31.19 8.33 9.14
C GLY A 237 30.37 7.08 9.49
N THR A 238 29.57 7.16 10.54
CA THR A 238 28.64 6.09 10.93
C THR A 238 27.20 6.40 10.51
N ASN A 239 26.90 7.61 10.04
CA ASN A 239 25.53 8.03 9.72
C ASN A 239 25.10 7.62 8.31
N MET A 240 24.03 6.83 8.21
CA MET A 240 23.38 6.51 6.94
C MET A 240 22.66 7.74 6.38
N ILE A 241 22.83 7.98 5.08
CA ILE A 241 22.29 9.15 4.39
C ILE A 241 20.93 8.80 3.79
N PHE A 242 19.93 9.59 4.15
CA PHE A 242 18.57 9.48 3.64
C PHE A 242 18.23 10.73 2.82
N ARG A 243 17.34 10.58 1.84
CA ARG A 243 16.83 11.69 1.04
C ARG A 243 15.31 11.70 1.01
N ASP A 244 14.71 12.89 0.92
CA ASP A 244 13.28 13.03 0.76
C ASP A 244 12.80 12.49 -0.59
N VAL A 245 11.64 11.85 -0.55
CA VAL A 245 10.90 11.39 -1.73
C VAL A 245 9.41 11.69 -1.54
N ALA A 246 8.67 11.78 -2.64
CA ALA A 246 7.23 12.07 -2.63
C ALA A 246 6.35 10.84 -2.86
N GLU A 247 6.96 9.72 -3.23
CA GLU A 247 6.29 8.49 -3.64
C GLU A 247 6.95 7.29 -2.96
N ILE A 248 6.20 6.21 -2.83
CA ILE A 248 6.70 4.93 -2.32
C ILE A 248 6.66 3.94 -3.47
N LYS A 249 7.81 3.35 -3.78
CA LYS A 249 7.92 2.23 -4.71
C LYS A 249 7.82 0.90 -3.97
N ALA A 250 7.19 -0.08 -4.61
CA ALA A 250 7.04 -1.42 -4.09
C ALA A 250 8.41 -2.04 -3.73
N GLY A 251 8.49 -2.72 -2.59
CA GLY A 251 9.69 -3.43 -2.14
C GLY A 251 10.81 -2.58 -1.56
N ILE A 252 10.88 -1.30 -1.88
CA ILE A 252 11.90 -0.42 -1.32
C ILE A 252 11.58 -0.12 0.16
N PRO A 253 12.55 -0.19 1.07
CA PRO A 253 12.38 0.21 2.46
C PRO A 253 12.52 1.74 2.62
N TYR A 254 11.59 2.33 3.38
CA TYR A 254 11.53 3.76 3.70
C TYR A 254 11.45 3.99 5.22
N ILE A 255 11.74 5.21 5.63
CA ILE A 255 11.30 5.75 6.91
C ILE A 255 10.22 6.82 6.65
N ILE A 256 9.15 6.79 7.43
CA ILE A 256 8.02 7.72 7.30
C ILE A 256 7.63 8.33 8.64
N LYS A 257 7.24 9.60 8.62
CA LYS A 257 6.71 10.32 9.79
C LYS A 257 5.48 11.13 9.41
N PRO A 258 4.26 10.66 9.70
CA PRO A 258 3.05 11.40 9.42
C PRO A 258 2.87 12.54 10.44
N THR A 259 2.09 13.55 10.07
CA THR A 259 1.69 14.64 10.97
C THR A 259 0.65 14.21 12.01
N ARG A 260 -0.07 13.11 11.76
CA ARG A 260 -1.08 12.53 12.64
C ARG A 260 -0.91 11.02 12.71
N THR A 261 -1.13 10.43 13.88
CA THR A 261 -1.08 8.98 14.04
C THR A 261 -2.15 8.34 13.17
N LYS A 262 -1.75 7.32 12.39
CA LYS A 262 -2.63 6.57 11.49
C LYS A 262 -2.77 5.14 11.99
N GLU A 263 -3.92 4.84 12.56
CA GLU A 263 -4.25 3.48 13.00
C GLU A 263 -4.85 2.68 11.84
N LYS A 264 -4.25 1.51 11.58
CA LYS A 264 -4.68 0.54 10.57
C LYS A 264 -5.08 1.20 9.23
N PRO A 265 -4.17 1.94 8.58
CA PRO A 265 -4.45 2.68 7.36
C PRO A 265 -4.93 1.76 6.23
N ILE A 266 -5.86 2.27 5.41
CA ILE A 266 -6.41 1.59 4.24
C ILE A 266 -5.90 2.27 2.98
N PHE A 267 -5.10 1.56 2.18
CA PHE A 267 -4.64 2.00 0.88
C PHE A 267 -5.58 1.47 -0.19
N LYS A 268 -6.08 2.36 -1.04
CA LYS A 268 -7.07 2.05 -2.07
C LYS A 268 -6.46 2.07 -3.46
N TYR A 269 -7.02 1.20 -4.30
CA TYR A 269 -6.76 1.13 -5.74
C TYR A 269 -5.27 0.95 -6.04
N ILE A 270 -4.62 0.07 -5.26
CA ILE A 270 -3.21 -0.28 -5.43
C ILE A 270 -3.06 -1.51 -6.32
N GLU A 271 -1.85 -1.72 -6.79
CA GLU A 271 -1.42 -2.93 -7.49
C GLU A 271 -0.15 -3.45 -6.81
N PHE A 272 -0.13 -4.75 -6.51
CA PHE A 272 1.08 -5.39 -5.99
C PHE A 272 2.05 -5.57 -7.16
N THR A 273 3.26 -5.03 -7.03
CA THR A 273 4.28 -5.06 -8.09
C THR A 273 5.63 -5.59 -7.63
N ALA A 274 5.78 -5.98 -6.36
CA ALA A 274 7.00 -6.59 -5.84
C ALA A 274 6.68 -7.79 -4.95
N GLU A 275 7.07 -9.00 -5.39
CA GLU A 275 6.89 -10.23 -4.61
C GLU A 275 7.80 -10.29 -3.38
N THR A 276 8.99 -9.72 -3.48
CA THR A 276 10.00 -9.69 -2.41
C THR A 276 10.36 -8.26 -2.04
N PRO A 277 10.73 -8.03 -0.76
CA PRO A 277 11.26 -6.74 -0.34
C PRO A 277 12.72 -6.60 -0.79
N GLU A 278 13.16 -5.35 -0.94
CA GLU A 278 14.53 -5.03 -1.33
C GLU A 278 15.46 -4.83 -0.14
N THR A 279 16.75 -4.99 -0.41
CA THR A 279 17.85 -4.59 0.47
C THR A 279 18.64 -3.49 -0.23
N ILE A 280 18.68 -2.31 0.39
CA ILE A 280 19.47 -1.19 -0.12
C ILE A 280 20.76 -1.12 0.69
N SER A 281 21.91 -1.32 0.04
CA SER A 281 23.21 -1.37 0.69
C SER A 281 24.15 -0.26 0.22
N THR A 282 25.18 0.02 1.02
CA THR A 282 26.38 0.71 0.53
C THR A 282 27.07 -0.11 -0.54
N ILE A 283 27.92 0.54 -1.36
CA ILE A 283 28.67 -0.13 -2.43
C ILE A 283 29.53 -1.31 -1.95
N ASN A 284 30.00 -1.24 -0.70
CA ASN A 284 30.78 -2.29 -0.05
C ASN A 284 29.94 -3.26 0.81
N GLY A 285 28.61 -3.08 0.87
CA GLY A 285 27.69 -3.94 1.62
C GLY A 285 27.74 -3.79 3.15
N GLU A 286 28.59 -2.91 3.69
CA GLU A 286 28.79 -2.74 5.13
C GLU A 286 27.57 -2.22 5.88
N TYR A 287 26.81 -1.32 5.25
CA TYR A 287 25.56 -0.79 5.78
C TYR A 287 24.43 -1.19 4.84
N SER A 288 23.32 -1.65 5.41
CA SER A 288 22.13 -1.99 4.63
C SER A 288 20.85 -1.56 5.33
N PHE A 289 19.86 -1.16 4.54
CA PHE A 289 18.48 -0.99 4.98
C PHE A 289 17.63 -2.04 4.29
N ILE A 290 17.01 -2.92 5.07
CA ILE A 290 16.46 -4.19 4.61
C ILE A 290 14.96 -4.19 4.88
N GLY A 291 14.15 -4.26 3.81
CA GLY A 291 12.70 -4.38 3.91
C GLY A 291 12.23 -5.76 4.32
N THR A 292 11.05 -5.84 4.91
CA THR A 292 10.35 -7.08 5.19
C THR A 292 8.83 -6.92 5.06
N TYR A 293 8.17 -7.95 4.50
CA TYR A 293 6.71 -8.04 4.44
C TYR A 293 6.11 -8.95 5.51
N SER A 294 6.88 -9.91 6.03
CA SER A 294 6.47 -10.87 7.06
C SER A 294 7.21 -10.60 8.38
N PRO A 295 6.77 -11.16 9.52
CA PRO A 295 7.60 -11.19 10.70
C PRO A 295 8.99 -11.76 10.42
N THR A 296 10.04 -11.11 10.89
CA THR A 296 11.43 -11.48 10.59
C THR A 296 12.26 -11.49 11.86
N GLU A 297 12.99 -12.58 12.10
CA GLU A 297 13.98 -12.64 13.16
C GLU A 297 15.28 -11.98 12.68
N ILE A 298 15.82 -11.08 13.50
CA ILE A 298 17.06 -10.35 13.24
C ILE A 298 18.13 -10.74 14.27
N LYS A 299 19.40 -10.52 13.92
CA LYS A 299 20.56 -10.91 14.72
C LYS A 299 20.69 -10.07 15.99
N THR A 300 21.07 -10.73 17.08
CA THR A 300 21.29 -10.14 18.40
C THR A 300 22.76 -9.90 18.72
N ASP A 301 23.65 -10.00 17.73
CA ASP A 301 25.08 -9.73 17.88
C ASP A 301 25.41 -8.23 17.87
N GLY A 302 24.48 -7.38 17.44
CA GLY A 302 24.66 -5.93 17.29
C GLY A 302 24.86 -5.49 15.83
N THR A 303 24.93 -6.42 14.89
CA THR A 303 25.02 -6.11 13.46
C THR A 303 23.69 -5.78 12.82
N GLU A 304 22.57 -6.16 13.45
CA GLU A 304 21.21 -5.85 12.98
C GLU A 304 20.44 -5.08 14.06
N LEU A 305 19.86 -3.96 13.67
CA LEU A 305 19.21 -3.01 14.57
C LEU A 305 17.81 -2.65 14.06
N PHE A 306 16.90 -2.31 14.97
CA PHE A 306 15.60 -1.76 14.62
C PHE A 306 15.48 -0.30 15.07
N LEU A 307 14.64 0.48 14.38
CA LEU A 307 14.33 1.84 14.77
C LEU A 307 13.31 1.83 15.92
N GLY A 308 13.65 2.48 17.02
CA GLY A 308 12.83 2.55 18.23
C GLY A 308 12.63 3.98 18.74
N ASP A 309 12.36 4.10 20.03
CA ASP A 309 12.01 5.37 20.68
C ASP A 309 13.10 6.44 20.51
N GLY A 310 12.67 7.69 20.40
CA GLY A 310 13.57 8.83 20.23
C GLY A 310 14.32 8.85 18.90
N ASP A 311 13.79 8.15 17.88
CA ASP A 311 14.37 8.05 16.54
C ASP A 311 15.78 7.43 16.54
N ALA A 312 16.06 6.53 17.51
CA ALA A 312 17.33 5.84 17.68
C ALA A 312 17.29 4.38 17.20
N LEU A 313 18.47 3.85 16.84
CA LEU A 313 18.62 2.44 16.48
C LEU A 313 18.96 1.60 17.71
N PHE A 314 18.22 0.52 17.91
CA PHE A 314 18.36 -0.36 19.06
C PHE A 314 18.77 -1.76 18.64
N LYS A 315 19.66 -2.33 19.45
CA LYS A 315 20.03 -3.73 19.37
C LYS A 315 18.88 -4.61 19.88
N PRO A 316 18.45 -5.65 19.15
CA PRO A 316 17.46 -6.58 19.64
C PRO A 316 17.96 -7.38 20.83
N THR A 317 17.06 -7.62 21.79
CA THR A 317 17.30 -8.56 22.89
C THR A 317 17.13 -9.99 22.40
N PRO A 318 17.70 -11.01 23.09
CA PRO A 318 17.51 -12.42 22.73
C PRO A 318 16.05 -12.86 22.60
N THR A 319 15.13 -12.24 23.33
CA THR A 319 13.70 -12.56 23.32
C THR A 319 12.85 -11.56 22.53
N GLY A 320 13.45 -10.46 22.08
CA GLY A 320 12.81 -9.35 21.36
C GLY A 320 13.42 -9.12 19.98
N ASN A 321 13.91 -10.17 19.34
CA ASN A 321 14.61 -10.11 18.06
C ASN A 321 13.71 -10.33 16.84
N LYS A 322 12.40 -10.37 17.02
CA LYS A 322 11.43 -10.52 15.94
C LYS A 322 10.76 -9.20 15.64
N ILE A 323 11.02 -8.64 14.46
CA ILE A 323 10.27 -7.50 13.95
C ILE A 323 9.03 -8.00 13.22
N PHE A 324 7.94 -7.22 13.27
CA PHE A 324 6.74 -7.47 12.49
C PHE A 324 6.93 -7.09 11.02
N GLY A 325 6.07 -7.63 10.16
CA GLY A 325 6.07 -7.38 8.72
C GLY A 325 5.75 -5.93 8.33
N ASN A 326 5.86 -5.68 7.03
CA ASN A 326 5.68 -4.38 6.37
C ASN A 326 6.59 -3.27 6.92
N ARG A 327 7.76 -3.66 7.44
CA ARG A 327 8.75 -2.82 8.12
C ARG A 327 10.11 -2.99 7.45
N ALA A 328 11.10 -2.33 8.03
CA ALA A 328 12.49 -2.52 7.65
C ALA A 328 13.39 -2.48 8.90
N TYR A 329 14.60 -3.01 8.76
CA TYR A 329 15.65 -2.98 9.77
C TYR A 329 16.99 -2.63 9.15
N PHE A 330 17.95 -2.31 10.02
CA PHE A 330 19.27 -1.82 9.64
C PHE A 330 20.29 -2.91 9.86
N ARG A 331 21.22 -3.06 8.92
CA ARG A 331 22.45 -3.82 9.12
C ARG A 331 23.63 -2.86 9.12
N ILE A 332 24.52 -3.00 10.10
CA ILE A 332 25.69 -2.15 10.31
C ILE A 332 26.94 -2.99 10.62
N PRO A 333 28.16 -2.43 10.49
CA PRO A 333 29.38 -3.14 10.87
C PRO A 333 29.46 -3.37 12.38
N ASN A 334 29.86 -4.59 12.78
CA ASN A 334 29.98 -5.02 14.19
C ASN A 334 30.92 -4.15 15.05
N LYS A 335 31.80 -3.35 14.42
CA LYS A 335 32.79 -2.51 15.10
C LYS A 335 32.22 -1.18 15.63
N VAL A 336 30.95 -0.89 15.35
CA VAL A 336 30.31 0.40 15.68
C VAL A 336 29.42 0.30 16.95
N ASN A 337 29.50 -0.82 17.67
CA ASN A 337 28.57 -1.27 18.73
C ASN A 337 28.69 -0.56 20.10
N ASN A 338 28.91 0.75 20.15
CA ASN A 338 28.62 1.50 21.37
C ASN A 338 27.15 1.92 21.31
N ALA A 339 26.32 1.33 22.18
CA ALA A 339 24.85 1.42 22.23
C ALA A 339 24.25 2.84 22.37
N GLU A 340 25.06 3.89 22.23
CA GLU A 340 24.70 5.30 22.37
C GLU A 340 24.87 6.11 21.07
N GLN A 341 25.36 5.48 19.98
CA GLN A 341 25.47 6.19 18.71
C GLN A 341 24.08 6.40 18.10
N LYS A 342 23.54 7.60 18.33
CA LYS A 342 22.41 8.16 17.59
C LYS A 342 22.80 8.22 16.11
N TYR A 343 22.53 7.15 15.38
CA TYR A 343 22.57 7.18 13.92
C TYR A 343 21.58 8.24 13.47
N SER A 344 22.11 9.41 13.14
CA SER A 344 21.29 10.53 12.75
C SER A 344 20.86 10.26 11.31
N ILE A 345 19.55 10.25 11.07
CA ILE A 345 18.97 10.38 9.73
C ILE A 345 19.40 11.77 9.26
N ILE A 346 20.55 11.88 8.58
CA ILE A 346 21.03 13.16 8.08
C ILE A 346 20.12 13.53 6.90
N ASP A 347 19.29 14.54 7.13
CA ASP A 347 18.46 15.16 6.12
C ASP A 347 19.37 15.91 5.13
N LYS A 348 19.66 15.32 3.97
CA LYS A 348 20.39 16.01 2.91
C LYS A 348 19.46 16.99 2.18
N THR A 349 19.10 18.08 2.84
CA THR A 349 18.65 19.31 2.15
C THR A 349 19.79 20.29 1.89
N THR A 350 21.01 20.01 2.37
CA THR A 350 22.20 20.78 2.00
C THR A 350 23.15 19.95 1.17
N ALA A 351 23.42 20.42 -0.06
CA ALA A 351 24.53 19.97 -0.87
C ALA A 351 25.85 20.26 -0.11
N ASN A 352 26.27 19.32 0.73
CA ASN A 352 27.60 19.36 1.30
C ASN A 352 28.57 19.02 0.16
N ILE A 353 29.33 20.02 -0.29
CA ILE A 353 30.54 19.82 -1.07
C ILE A 353 31.45 18.95 -0.21
N SER A 354 31.61 17.69 -0.60
CA SER A 354 32.61 16.81 0.01
C SER A 354 33.98 17.33 -0.40
N ILE A 355 34.68 17.97 0.54
CA ILE A 355 36.09 18.28 0.36
C ILE A 355 36.82 16.95 0.55
N PRO A 356 37.53 16.41 -0.46
CA PRO A 356 38.31 15.20 -0.26
C PRO A 356 39.33 15.45 0.86
N THR A 357 39.56 14.46 1.71
CA THR A 357 40.59 14.46 2.75
C THR A 357 41.96 14.61 2.10
N THR A 358 42.33 15.85 1.82
CA THR A 358 43.68 16.20 1.41
C THR A 358 44.50 16.31 2.68
N LYS A 359 45.68 15.68 2.65
CA LYS A 359 46.76 15.80 3.65
C LYS A 359 46.74 17.19 4.28
N LYS A 360 46.97 17.28 5.59
CA LYS A 360 47.38 18.53 6.26
C LYS A 360 48.44 19.21 5.38
N ILE A 361 48.05 20.25 4.66
CA ILE A 361 48.98 21.15 3.99
C ILE A 361 49.35 22.15 5.09
N GLU A 362 50.50 21.96 5.72
CA GLU A 362 51.11 22.90 6.66
C GLU A 362 51.67 24.12 5.92
N VAL A 363 50.86 24.79 5.11
CA VAL A 363 51.31 25.94 4.33
C VAL A 363 50.29 27.04 4.45
N ASP A 364 50.74 28.23 4.86
CA ASP A 364 49.94 29.42 5.17
C ASP A 364 49.36 30.05 3.89
N GLN A 365 48.48 29.30 3.22
CA GLN A 365 47.91 29.65 1.93
C GLN A 365 46.59 30.39 2.14
N ILE A 366 46.48 31.55 1.49
CA ILE A 366 45.30 32.41 1.53
C ILE A 366 44.69 32.44 0.13
N TYR A 367 43.37 32.31 0.06
CA TYR A 367 42.60 32.37 -1.18
C TYR A 367 41.50 33.43 -1.03
N THR A 368 41.15 34.07 -2.15
CA THR A 368 39.90 34.84 -2.26
C THR A 368 38.70 33.90 -2.26
N ILE A 369 37.49 34.44 -2.03
CA ILE A 369 36.24 33.66 -2.00
C ILE A 369 35.91 32.95 -3.32
N ASP A 370 36.39 33.45 -4.45
CA ASP A 370 36.28 32.85 -5.78
C ASP A 370 37.38 31.82 -6.07
N GLY A 371 38.23 31.51 -5.10
CA GLY A 371 39.23 30.43 -5.18
C GLY A 371 40.57 30.82 -5.81
N ARG A 372 40.86 32.11 -6.02
CA ARG A 372 42.18 32.55 -6.48
C ARG A 372 43.18 32.54 -5.33
N LYS A 373 44.34 31.92 -5.55
CA LYS A 373 45.42 31.86 -4.57
C LYS A 373 46.13 33.22 -4.45
N LEU A 374 46.33 33.69 -3.23
CA LEU A 374 47.10 34.88 -2.90
C LEU A 374 48.49 34.49 -2.36
N TYR A 375 49.45 35.40 -2.51
CA TYR A 375 50.78 35.24 -1.93
C TYR A 375 50.71 35.45 -0.40
N PRO A 376 51.53 34.73 0.39
CA PRO A 376 51.56 34.88 1.85
C PRO A 376 51.86 36.31 2.33
N THR A 377 52.53 37.12 1.49
CA THR A 377 52.91 38.51 1.76
C THR A 377 51.89 39.54 1.27
N SER A 378 50.76 39.11 0.70
CA SER A 378 49.72 40.02 0.23
C SER A 378 49.12 40.82 1.39
N ILE A 379 49.14 42.15 1.28
CA ILE A 379 48.38 43.03 2.18
C ILE A 379 46.89 42.83 1.86
N LEU A 380 46.15 42.27 2.81
CA LEU A 380 44.73 41.97 2.66
C LEU A 380 43.91 43.24 2.94
N LYS A 381 43.01 43.57 2.02
CA LYS A 381 41.98 44.59 2.26
C LYS A 381 40.90 44.01 3.19
N PRO A 382 40.13 44.84 3.90
CA PRO A 382 38.99 44.36 4.68
C PRO A 382 38.05 43.52 3.82
N GLY A 383 37.68 42.34 4.31
CA GLY A 383 36.91 41.36 3.54
C GLY A 383 37.05 39.93 4.05
N ILE A 384 36.36 39.00 3.38
CA ILE A 384 36.39 37.57 3.71
C ILE A 384 37.37 36.84 2.79
N TYR A 385 38.21 36.00 3.39
CA TYR A 385 39.19 35.17 2.70
C TYR A 385 39.09 33.72 3.19
N ILE A 386 39.73 32.79 2.48
CA ILE A 386 39.92 31.41 2.92
C ILE A 386 41.38 31.21 3.27
N LYS A 387 41.70 31.00 4.56
CA LYS A 387 43.06 30.70 5.05
C LYS A 387 43.07 29.30 5.63
N ASN A 388 43.93 28.43 5.10
CA ASN A 388 44.08 27.04 5.56
C ASN A 388 42.73 26.28 5.63
N GLY A 389 41.86 26.50 4.63
CA GLY A 389 40.53 25.88 4.55
C GLY A 389 39.46 26.47 5.47
N LYS A 390 39.75 27.54 6.23
CA LYS A 390 38.79 28.23 7.09
C LYS A 390 38.52 29.64 6.59
N LYS A 391 37.29 30.14 6.81
CA LYS A 391 36.96 31.55 6.56
C LYS A 391 37.72 32.44 7.54
N LEU A 392 38.42 33.44 7.01
CA LEU A 392 39.10 34.50 7.74
C LEU A 392 38.41 35.82 7.40
N LEU A 393 37.96 36.56 8.41
CA LEU A 393 37.51 37.94 8.26
C LEU A 393 38.70 38.85 8.56
N VAL A 394 39.07 39.68 7.59
CA VAL A 394 40.03 40.78 7.76
C VAL A 394 39.22 42.04 7.92
N GLN A 395 39.46 42.80 9.00
CA GLN A 395 38.76 44.05 9.32
C GLN A 395 39.63 45.26 9.02
#